data_AF-A0A928KAV7-F1
#
_entry.id   AF-A0A928KAV7-F1
#
_cell.length_a   1.000
_cell.length_b   1.000
_cell.length_c   1.000
_cell.angle_alpha   90.00
_cell.angle_beta   90.00
_cell.angle_gamma   90.00
#
_symmetry.space_group_name_H-M   'P 1'
#
loop_
_entity.id
_entity.type
_entity.pdbx_description
1 polymer ?
#
loop_
_entity_poly.entity_id
_entity_poly.type
_entity_poly.pdbx_seq_one_letter_code
_entity_poly.pdbx_strand_id
1 'polypeptide(L)'
;MHRNKKEKDVRNEFPSREEIKTAQLACCGRCCTQCESPAEYAWRKRDVDMAILLEKAIVNELTEIEREAVIEHWFNFETMTAIAEKKKINVSAVKRTLARATDKLAKVLRYAVCYQQNISDENIVPVVLGRARVIAAARNASGGSSGDRITRLRQSQNLTREVLASAVGVSAERLGRLEHGAIPMGDEVSSISEFFNVTADFILKGETDEGK
;
A
#
# COMPACT_ATOMS: atom_id res chain seq x y z
N MET A 1 -40.61 29.85 -8.97
CA MET A 1 -39.18 29.94 -8.60
C MET A 1 -38.69 28.59 -8.08
N HIS A 2 -38.32 27.68 -8.99
CA HIS A 2 -37.72 26.39 -8.63
C HIS A 2 -36.22 26.59 -8.44
N ARG A 3 -35.77 26.81 -7.21
CA ARG A 3 -34.34 26.84 -6.89
C ARG A 3 -33.75 25.45 -7.14
N ASN A 4 -32.74 25.41 -8.01
CA ASN A 4 -32.06 24.24 -8.52
C ASN A 4 -31.65 23.26 -7.40
N LYS A 5 -32.19 22.04 -7.45
CA LYS A 5 -31.76 20.92 -6.61
C LYS A 5 -30.30 20.50 -6.89
N LYS A 6 -29.70 21.00 -7.98
CA LYS A 6 -28.31 20.75 -8.41
C LYS A 6 -27.23 21.54 -7.65
N GLU A 7 -27.57 22.57 -6.87
CA GLU A 7 -26.57 23.36 -6.13
C GLU A 7 -26.18 22.76 -4.75
N LYS A 8 -26.90 21.73 -4.28
CA LYS A 8 -26.66 21.15 -2.94
C LYS A 8 -25.59 20.05 -2.88
N ASP A 9 -25.16 19.49 -4.02
CA ASP A 9 -24.22 18.35 -4.04
C ASP A 9 -22.75 18.74 -4.32
N VAL A 10 -22.45 20.00 -4.66
CA VAL A 10 -21.07 20.42 -4.99
C VAL A 10 -20.15 20.44 -3.76
N ARG A 11 -20.70 20.51 -2.54
CA ARG A 11 -19.91 20.51 -1.28
C ARG A 11 -19.44 19.13 -0.82
N ASN A 12 -19.87 18.06 -1.50
CA ASN A 12 -19.56 16.67 -1.16
C ASN A 12 -18.73 15.95 -2.24
N GLU A 13 -18.23 16.68 -3.24
CA GLU A 13 -17.38 16.10 -4.28
C GLU A 13 -16.02 15.70 -3.67
N PHE A 14 -15.79 14.39 -3.55
CA PHE A 14 -14.61 13.81 -2.93
C PHE A 14 -13.91 12.87 -3.92
N PRO A 15 -12.58 12.99 -4.12
CA PRO A 15 -11.66 13.94 -3.48
C PRO A 15 -11.97 15.39 -3.85
N SER A 16 -11.74 16.32 -2.92
CA SER A 16 -12.02 17.73 -3.15
C SER A 16 -11.17 18.29 -4.30
N ARG A 17 -11.61 19.40 -4.90
CA ARG A 17 -10.85 20.06 -5.98
C ARG A 17 -9.42 20.45 -5.56
N GLU A 18 -9.22 20.81 -4.31
CA GLU A 18 -7.90 21.16 -3.77
C GLU A 18 -7.00 19.94 -3.61
N GLU A 19 -7.57 18.81 -3.15
CA GLU A 19 -6.86 17.54 -3.08
C GLU A 19 -6.49 17.02 -4.47
N ILE A 20 -7.39 17.16 -5.44
CA ILE A 20 -7.13 16.85 -6.86
C ILE A 20 -5.98 17.70 -7.40
N LYS A 21 -5.97 19.01 -7.15
CA LYS A 21 -4.87 19.89 -7.57
C LYS A 21 -3.55 19.53 -6.89
N THR A 22 -3.58 19.20 -5.60
CA THR A 22 -2.39 18.79 -4.86
C THR A 22 -1.85 17.46 -5.38
N ALA A 23 -2.74 16.50 -5.67
CA ALA A 23 -2.39 15.26 -6.33
C ALA A 23 -1.74 15.48 -7.70
N GLN A 24 -2.27 16.42 -8.51
CA GLN A 24 -1.68 16.79 -9.80
C GLN A 24 -0.27 17.36 -9.64
N LEU A 25 -0.03 18.19 -8.61
CA LEU A 25 1.30 18.77 -8.35
C LEU A 25 2.32 17.75 -7.84
N ALA A 26 1.87 16.71 -7.13
CA ALA A 26 2.72 15.63 -6.64
C ALA A 26 2.94 14.50 -7.67
N CYS A 27 2.30 14.58 -8.83
CA CYS A 27 2.43 13.60 -9.90
C CYS A 27 3.78 13.77 -10.63
N CYS A 28 4.34 12.65 -11.10
CA CYS A 28 5.70 12.44 -11.63
C CYS A 28 6.07 13.19 -12.93
N GLY A 29 5.50 14.38 -13.18
CA GLY A 29 5.85 15.23 -14.32
C GLY A 29 5.20 14.85 -15.66
N ARG A 30 4.42 13.77 -15.72
CA ARG A 30 3.60 13.41 -16.89
C ARG A 30 2.12 13.57 -16.54
N CYS A 31 1.48 14.57 -17.14
CA CYS A 31 0.06 14.84 -16.91
C CYS A 31 -0.80 13.60 -17.23
N CYS A 32 -1.32 12.98 -16.17
CA CYS A 32 -2.55 12.19 -15.93
C CYS A 32 -3.40 11.57 -17.05
N THR A 33 -3.05 11.61 -18.33
CA THR A 33 -3.82 10.92 -19.39
C THR A 33 -3.32 9.50 -19.66
N GLN A 34 -2.19 9.09 -19.07
CA GLN A 34 -1.55 7.80 -19.36
C GLN A 34 -1.32 6.88 -18.14
N CYS A 35 -1.70 7.24 -16.92
CA CYS A 35 -1.53 6.34 -15.76
C CYS A 35 -2.82 6.21 -14.93
N GLU A 36 -3.37 7.31 -14.42
CA GLU A 36 -4.66 7.34 -13.70
C GLU A 36 -5.17 8.78 -13.63
N SER A 37 -6.48 8.97 -13.44
CA SER A 37 -7.05 10.31 -13.23
C SER A 37 -6.60 10.90 -11.88
N PRO A 38 -6.57 12.24 -11.73
CA PRO A 38 -6.20 12.87 -10.47
C PRO A 38 -7.03 12.41 -9.25
N ALA A 39 -8.30 12.08 -9.46
CA ALA A 39 -9.17 11.57 -8.40
C ALA A 39 -8.79 10.14 -7.99
N GLU A 40 -8.48 9.28 -8.97
CA GLU A 40 -7.99 7.91 -8.70
C GLU A 40 -6.65 7.93 -7.97
N TYR A 41 -5.72 8.79 -8.39
CA TYR A 41 -4.45 8.98 -7.68
C TYR A 41 -4.69 9.38 -6.21
N ALA A 42 -5.59 10.33 -5.96
CA ALA A 42 -5.85 10.80 -4.60
C ALA A 42 -6.44 9.71 -3.71
N TRP A 43 -7.35 8.86 -4.24
CA TRP A 43 -7.85 7.70 -3.51
C TRP A 43 -6.76 6.66 -3.23
N ARG A 44 -5.98 6.31 -4.25
CA ARG A 44 -4.87 5.37 -4.11
C ARG A 44 -3.84 5.85 -3.09
N LYS A 45 -3.52 7.15 -3.10
CA LYS A 45 -2.63 7.78 -2.14
C LYS A 45 -3.14 7.66 -0.71
N ARG A 46 -4.45 7.80 -0.47
CA ARG A 46 -5.02 7.59 0.87
C ARG A 46 -4.85 6.16 1.38
N ASP A 47 -5.02 5.16 0.51
CA ASP A 47 -4.78 3.76 0.88
C ASP A 47 -3.31 3.54 1.27
N VAL A 48 -2.37 4.15 0.54
CA VAL A 48 -0.93 4.12 0.85
C VAL A 48 -0.63 4.87 2.16
N ASP A 49 -1.20 6.06 2.36
CA ASP A 49 -1.04 6.85 3.58
C ASP A 49 -1.60 6.09 4.79
N MET A 50 -2.72 5.39 4.64
CA MET A 50 -3.30 4.53 5.69
C MET A 50 -2.37 3.36 6.02
N ALA A 51 -1.68 2.77 5.04
CA ALA A 51 -0.65 1.76 5.29
C ALA A 51 0.53 2.32 6.10
N ILE A 52 0.96 3.54 5.80
CA ILE A 52 2.02 4.23 6.57
C ILE A 52 1.55 4.54 8.00
N LEU A 53 0.30 4.98 8.18
CA LEU A 53 -0.28 5.19 9.50
C LEU A 53 -0.42 3.88 10.28
N LEU A 54 -0.76 2.79 9.61
CA LEU A 54 -0.80 1.45 10.19
C LEU A 54 0.59 1.01 10.67
N GLU A 55 1.63 1.17 9.88
CA GLU A 55 3.02 0.89 10.27
C GLU A 55 3.43 1.71 11.51
N LYS A 56 3.11 3.01 11.53
CA LYS A 56 3.37 3.88 12.70
C LYS A 56 2.59 3.43 13.94
N ALA A 57 1.32 3.04 13.78
CA ALA A 57 0.51 2.53 14.88
C ALA A 57 1.05 1.19 15.39
N ILE A 58 1.54 0.31 14.52
CA ILE A 58 2.22 -0.93 14.90
C ILE A 58 3.43 -0.61 15.79
N VAL A 59 4.22 0.42 15.49
CA VAL A 59 5.41 0.80 16.26
C VAL A 59 5.06 1.51 17.59
N ASN A 60 4.05 2.37 17.61
CA ASN A 60 3.79 3.22 18.77
C ASN A 60 2.75 2.64 19.75
N GLU A 61 1.81 1.82 19.27
CA GLU A 61 0.64 1.41 20.07
C GLU A 61 0.71 -0.05 20.55
N LEU A 62 1.47 -0.89 19.84
CA LEU A 62 1.65 -2.29 20.22
C LEU A 62 2.79 -2.45 21.23
N THR A 63 2.61 -3.40 22.15
CA THR A 63 3.71 -3.89 22.98
C THR A 63 4.71 -4.64 22.10
N GLU A 64 5.94 -4.83 22.57
CA GLU A 64 6.97 -5.58 21.84
C GLU A 64 6.48 -6.99 21.42
N ILE A 65 5.84 -7.71 22.34
CA ILE A 65 5.28 -9.05 22.07
C ILE A 65 4.20 -9.01 20.99
N GLU A 66 3.29 -8.04 21.05
CA GLU A 66 2.24 -7.86 20.04
C GLU A 66 2.83 -7.50 18.68
N ARG A 67 3.79 -6.57 18.68
CA ARG A 67 4.47 -6.06 17.49
C ARG A 67 5.23 -7.16 16.77
N GLU A 68 6.03 -7.95 17.49
CA GLU A 68 6.76 -9.07 16.91
C GLU A 68 5.81 -10.09 16.27
N ALA A 69 4.74 -10.47 16.98
CA ALA A 69 3.76 -11.42 16.45
C ALA A 69 3.09 -10.90 15.18
N VAL A 70 2.78 -9.59 15.13
CA VAL A 70 2.23 -8.93 13.94
C VAL A 70 3.23 -8.93 12.79
N ILE A 71 4.50 -8.57 13.03
CA ILE A 71 5.54 -8.52 11.99
C ILE A 71 5.76 -9.92 11.40
N GLU A 72 5.96 -10.93 12.25
CA GLU A 72 6.19 -12.32 11.81
C GLU A 72 5.00 -12.83 10.98
N HIS A 73 3.78 -12.57 11.43
CA HIS A 73 2.59 -13.09 10.76
C HIS A 73 2.22 -12.30 9.49
N TRP A 74 2.25 -10.96 9.55
CA TRP A 74 1.74 -10.11 8.46
C TRP A 74 2.78 -9.80 7.39
N PHE A 75 4.06 -9.69 7.77
CA PHE A 75 5.11 -9.22 6.85
C PHE A 75 6.08 -10.33 6.45
N ASN A 76 6.35 -11.28 7.36
CA ASN A 76 7.21 -12.44 7.04
C ASN A 76 6.40 -13.66 6.58
N PHE A 77 5.06 -13.54 6.50
CA PHE A 77 4.14 -14.59 6.10
C PHE A 77 4.27 -15.89 6.92
N GLU A 78 4.76 -15.81 8.16
CA GLU A 78 4.85 -16.98 9.04
C GLU A 78 3.44 -17.43 9.45
N THR A 79 3.22 -18.74 9.45
CA THR A 79 1.98 -19.31 9.96
C THR A 79 1.91 -19.18 11.48
N MET A 80 0.71 -19.11 12.05
CA MET A 80 0.55 -19.06 13.51
C MET A 80 1.20 -20.27 14.21
N THR A 81 1.25 -21.42 13.53
CA THR A 81 1.90 -22.64 13.99
C THR A 81 3.42 -22.48 14.05
N ALA A 82 4.03 -21.94 12.99
CA ALA A 82 5.47 -21.66 12.96
C ALA A 82 5.89 -20.66 14.05
N ILE A 83 5.11 -19.58 14.24
CA ILE A 83 5.33 -18.60 15.31
C ILE A 83 5.24 -19.26 16.68
N ALA A 84 4.22 -20.10 16.89
CA ALA A 84 4.00 -20.81 18.15
C ALA A 84 5.18 -21.73 18.49
N GLU A 85 5.68 -22.49 17.51
CA GLU A 85 6.85 -23.37 17.65
C GLU A 85 8.12 -22.57 17.98
N LYS A 86 8.40 -21.52 17.19
CA LYS A 86 9.56 -20.62 17.37
C LYS A 86 9.59 -19.99 18.75
N LYS A 87 8.43 -19.51 19.24
CA LYS A 87 8.30 -18.86 20.55
C LYS A 87 8.02 -19.84 21.69
N LYS A 88 7.89 -21.14 21.42
CA LYS A 88 7.54 -22.19 22.40
C LYS A 88 6.27 -21.88 23.20
N ILE A 89 5.26 -21.34 22.52
CA ILE A 89 3.94 -21.02 23.08
C ILE A 89 2.84 -21.77 22.31
N ASN A 90 1.61 -21.82 22.82
CA ASN A 90 0.53 -22.46 22.07
C ASN A 90 -0.04 -21.55 20.96
N VAL A 91 -0.55 -22.16 19.90
CA VAL A 91 -1.17 -21.46 18.75
C VAL A 91 -2.32 -20.55 19.21
N SER A 92 -3.10 -20.99 20.21
CA SER A 92 -4.19 -20.20 20.78
C SER A 92 -3.71 -18.88 21.42
N ALA A 93 -2.50 -18.85 21.99
CA ALA A 93 -1.90 -17.65 22.55
C ALA A 93 -1.47 -16.70 21.44
N VAL A 94 -0.86 -17.21 20.37
CA VAL A 94 -0.55 -16.42 19.16
C VAL A 94 -1.82 -15.79 18.60
N LYS A 95 -2.88 -16.59 18.40
CA LYS A 95 -4.18 -16.12 17.91
C LYS A 95 -4.77 -15.01 18.78
N ARG A 96 -4.75 -15.17 20.10
CA ARG A 96 -5.26 -14.13 21.03
C ARG A 96 -4.42 -12.85 20.97
N THR A 97 -3.09 -12.98 20.87
CA THR A 97 -2.20 -11.82 20.74
C THR A 97 -2.46 -11.06 19.45
N LEU A 98 -2.58 -11.75 18.32
CA LEU A 98 -2.92 -11.13 17.03
C LEU A 98 -4.30 -10.46 17.05
N ALA A 99 -5.31 -11.10 17.67
CA ALA A 99 -6.64 -10.53 17.81
C ALA A 99 -6.63 -9.24 18.65
N ARG A 100 -5.91 -9.22 19.78
CA ARG A 100 -5.74 -8.03 20.62
C ARG A 100 -5.02 -6.90 19.88
N ALA A 101 -3.95 -7.21 19.18
CA ALA A 101 -3.22 -6.23 18.37
C ALA A 101 -4.12 -5.63 17.29
N THR A 102 -4.89 -6.48 16.58
CA THR A 102 -5.82 -6.03 15.53
C THR A 102 -6.90 -5.10 16.09
N ASP A 103 -7.52 -5.47 17.22
CA ASP A 103 -8.54 -4.64 17.87
C ASP A 103 -7.98 -3.29 18.35
N LYS A 104 -6.75 -3.29 18.89
CA LYS A 104 -6.08 -2.05 19.31
C LYS A 104 -5.81 -1.13 18.11
N LEU A 105 -5.28 -1.67 17.02
CA LEU A 105 -5.01 -0.91 15.79
C LEU A 105 -6.31 -0.35 15.19
N ALA A 106 -7.38 -1.15 15.15
CA ALA A 106 -8.70 -0.70 14.72
C ALA A 106 -9.20 0.48 15.56
N LYS A 107 -9.09 0.40 16.88
CA LYS A 107 -9.49 1.48 17.78
C LYS A 107 -8.70 2.75 17.57
N VAL A 108 -7.38 2.67 17.41
CA VAL A 108 -6.52 3.85 17.24
C VAL A 108 -6.77 4.52 15.88
N LEU A 109 -6.96 3.74 14.83
CA LEU A 109 -7.08 4.26 13.46
C LEU A 109 -8.52 4.58 13.04
N ARG A 110 -9.55 4.23 13.85
CA ARG A 110 -10.97 4.36 13.46
C ARG A 110 -11.35 5.73 12.90
N TYR A 111 -10.92 6.81 13.57
CA TYR A 111 -11.29 8.17 13.17
C TYR A 111 -10.53 8.62 11.92
N ALA A 112 -9.27 8.23 11.78
CA ALA A 112 -8.50 8.48 10.57
C ALA A 112 -9.13 7.78 9.36
N VAL A 113 -9.57 6.53 9.53
CA VAL A 113 -10.26 5.77 8.47
C VAL A 113 -11.59 6.45 8.09
N CYS A 114 -12.44 6.76 9.07
CA CYS A 114 -13.74 7.37 8.80
C CYS A 114 -13.59 8.71 8.07
N TYR A 115 -12.61 9.51 8.49
CA TYR A 115 -12.28 10.77 7.84
C TYR A 115 -11.79 10.57 6.39
N GLN A 116 -10.81 9.69 6.17
CA GLN A 116 -10.24 9.47 4.84
C GLN A 116 -11.22 8.87 3.83
N GLN A 117 -12.12 8.01 4.29
CA GLN A 117 -13.11 7.38 3.43
C GLN A 117 -14.35 8.25 3.23
N ASN A 118 -14.45 9.39 3.93
CA ASN A 118 -15.65 10.22 3.98
C ASN A 118 -16.91 9.40 4.37
N ILE A 119 -16.74 8.43 5.28
CA ILE A 119 -17.76 7.50 5.74
C ILE A 119 -17.74 7.51 7.27
N SER A 120 -18.88 7.80 7.90
CA SER A 120 -18.99 7.77 9.36
C SER A 120 -19.27 6.37 9.94
N ASP A 121 -19.53 5.37 9.09
CA ASP A 121 -19.78 3.99 9.50
C ASP A 121 -18.48 3.27 9.87
N GLU A 122 -18.30 2.97 11.17
CA GLU A 122 -17.12 2.27 11.68
C GLU A 122 -16.99 0.83 11.18
N ASN A 123 -18.04 0.23 10.59
CA ASN A 123 -17.96 -1.11 10.00
C ASN A 123 -16.97 -1.18 8.82
N ILE A 124 -16.60 -0.03 8.24
CA ILE A 124 -15.58 0.04 7.18
C ILE A 124 -14.14 -0.14 7.70
N VAL A 125 -13.92 0.08 9.00
CA VAL A 125 -12.57 0.09 9.60
C VAL A 125 -11.81 -1.21 9.37
N PRO A 126 -12.37 -2.40 9.63
CA PRO A 126 -11.65 -3.65 9.38
C PRO A 126 -11.31 -3.87 7.90
N VAL A 127 -12.18 -3.41 6.98
CA VAL A 127 -11.97 -3.54 5.54
C VAL A 127 -10.80 -2.68 5.08
N VAL A 128 -10.76 -1.42 5.52
CA VAL A 128 -9.69 -0.47 5.16
C VAL A 128 -8.36 -0.89 5.78
N LEU A 129 -8.37 -1.33 7.03
CA LEU A 129 -7.16 -1.87 7.66
C LEU A 129 -6.67 -3.15 6.98
N GLY A 130 -7.58 -3.98 6.47
CA GLY A 130 -7.24 -5.14 5.66
C GLY A 130 -6.47 -4.76 4.39
N ARG A 131 -6.90 -3.70 3.68
CA ARG A 131 -6.20 -3.17 2.50
C ARG A 131 -4.85 -2.56 2.88
N ALA A 132 -4.84 -1.70 3.90
CA ALA A 132 -3.63 -1.07 4.42
C ALA A 132 -2.58 -2.11 4.84
N ARG A 133 -3.00 -3.23 5.43
CA ARG A 133 -2.13 -4.35 5.79
C ARG A 133 -1.47 -4.98 4.56
N VAL A 134 -2.22 -5.20 3.47
CA VAL A 134 -1.65 -5.78 2.23
C VAL A 134 -0.58 -4.84 1.64
N ILE A 135 -0.86 -3.54 1.63
CA ILE A 135 0.10 -2.53 1.16
C ILE A 135 1.33 -2.48 2.07
N ALA A 136 1.13 -2.47 3.40
CA ALA A 136 2.23 -2.49 4.38
C ALA A 136 3.07 -3.78 4.27
N ALA A 137 2.44 -4.93 4.03
CA ALA A 137 3.15 -6.18 3.81
C ALA A 137 4.04 -6.12 2.56
N ALA A 138 3.51 -5.61 1.44
CA ALA A 138 4.33 -5.36 0.25
C ALA A 138 5.48 -4.40 0.58
N ARG A 139 5.22 -3.29 1.28
CA ARG A 139 6.27 -2.33 1.67
C ARG A 139 7.40 -2.94 2.50
N ASN A 140 7.13 -3.95 3.32
CA ASN A 140 8.11 -4.54 4.23
C ASN A 140 8.72 -5.87 3.76
N ALA A 141 8.16 -6.50 2.71
CA ALA A 141 8.65 -7.80 2.23
C ALA A 141 10.10 -7.71 1.69
N SER A 142 11.04 -8.41 2.32
CA SER A 142 12.47 -8.39 1.92
C SER A 142 12.85 -9.55 1.00
N GLY A 143 13.80 -9.31 0.09
CA GLY A 143 14.38 -10.34 -0.78
C GLY A 143 13.56 -10.64 -2.03
N GLY A 144 13.88 -11.77 -2.68
CA GLY A 144 13.19 -12.27 -3.88
C GLY A 144 13.93 -12.00 -5.19
N SER A 145 13.30 -12.44 -6.28
CA SER A 145 13.73 -12.16 -7.65
C SER A 145 13.46 -10.71 -8.05
N SER A 146 13.94 -10.29 -9.22
CA SER A 146 13.58 -8.98 -9.80
C SER A 146 12.06 -8.84 -9.98
N GLY A 147 11.37 -9.92 -10.37
CA GLY A 147 9.91 -9.96 -10.49
C GLY A 147 9.20 -9.75 -9.16
N ASP A 148 9.70 -10.37 -8.09
CA ASP A 148 9.15 -10.16 -6.73
C ASP A 148 9.32 -8.72 -6.28
N ARG A 149 10.48 -8.11 -6.55
CA ARG A 149 10.75 -6.70 -6.24
C ARG A 149 9.84 -5.75 -7.02
N ILE A 150 9.63 -5.99 -8.31
CA ILE A 150 8.67 -5.21 -9.14
C ILE A 150 7.25 -5.36 -8.57
N THR A 151 6.84 -6.59 -8.25
CA THR A 151 5.53 -6.88 -7.64
C THR A 151 5.35 -6.11 -6.35
N ARG A 152 6.35 -6.16 -5.46
CA ARG A 152 6.38 -5.43 -4.20
C ARG A 152 6.28 -3.93 -4.43
N LEU A 153 7.10 -3.34 -5.29
CA LEU A 153 7.07 -1.90 -5.57
C LEU A 153 5.67 -1.48 -6.03
N ARG A 154 5.08 -2.23 -6.95
CA ARG A 154 3.72 -1.97 -7.44
C ARG A 154 2.67 -2.05 -6.33
N GLN A 155 2.65 -3.14 -5.57
CA GLN A 155 1.67 -3.36 -4.50
C GLN A 155 1.86 -2.37 -3.34
N SER A 156 3.09 -1.96 -3.06
CA SER A 156 3.43 -0.96 -2.03
C SER A 156 2.87 0.44 -2.35
N GLN A 157 2.58 0.69 -3.62
CA GLN A 157 1.96 1.91 -4.12
C GLN A 157 0.47 1.70 -4.46
N ASN A 158 -0.09 0.53 -4.14
CA ASN A 158 -1.47 0.14 -4.45
C ASN A 158 -1.84 0.30 -5.94
N LEU A 159 -0.89 -0.01 -6.84
CA LEU A 159 -1.07 0.10 -8.28
C LEU A 159 -1.55 -1.22 -8.88
N THR A 160 -2.45 -1.15 -9.87
CA THR A 160 -2.75 -2.31 -10.73
C THR A 160 -1.64 -2.49 -11.76
N ARG A 161 -1.59 -3.67 -12.39
CA ARG A 161 -0.61 -3.94 -13.44
C ARG A 161 -0.82 -3.02 -14.64
N GLU A 162 -2.06 -2.76 -15.00
CA GLU A 162 -2.45 -1.93 -16.13
C GLU A 162 -1.96 -0.49 -15.94
N VAL A 163 -2.16 0.06 -14.75
CA VAL A 163 -1.72 1.42 -14.40
C VAL A 163 -0.20 1.52 -14.46
N LEU A 164 0.52 0.58 -13.83
CA LEU A 164 1.99 0.60 -13.86
C LEU A 164 2.51 0.41 -15.29
N ALA A 165 1.98 -0.56 -16.03
CA ALA A 165 2.42 -0.88 -17.37
C ALA A 165 2.26 0.33 -18.31
N SER A 166 1.11 1.01 -18.24
CA SER A 166 0.85 2.23 -18.98
C SER A 166 1.81 3.37 -18.59
N ALA A 167 2.14 3.49 -17.29
CA ALA A 167 3.06 4.51 -16.81
C ALA A 167 4.52 4.30 -17.23
N VAL A 168 4.99 3.05 -17.32
CA VAL A 168 6.37 2.72 -17.72
C VAL A 168 6.51 2.39 -19.21
N GLY A 169 5.42 2.42 -19.98
CA GLY A 169 5.45 2.19 -21.43
C GLY A 169 5.61 0.73 -21.85
N VAL A 170 5.17 -0.23 -21.01
CA VAL A 170 5.17 -1.67 -21.33
C VAL A 170 3.74 -2.20 -21.44
N SER A 171 3.54 -3.38 -22.03
CA SER A 171 2.23 -4.02 -22.01
C SER A 171 1.93 -4.65 -20.64
N ALA A 172 0.66 -4.68 -20.24
CA ALA A 172 0.25 -5.32 -18.98
C ALA A 172 0.62 -6.82 -18.93
N GLU A 173 0.58 -7.50 -20.09
CA GLU A 173 1.04 -8.87 -20.21
C GLU A 173 2.56 -8.99 -19.99
N ARG A 174 3.36 -8.10 -20.60
CA ARG A 174 4.81 -8.09 -20.40
C ARG A 174 5.14 -7.83 -18.93
N LEU A 175 4.51 -6.85 -18.30
CA LEU A 175 4.67 -6.59 -16.87
C LEU A 175 4.29 -7.82 -16.04
N GLY A 176 3.20 -8.49 -16.38
CA GLY A 176 2.82 -9.76 -15.74
C GLY A 176 3.91 -10.83 -15.86
N ARG A 177 4.55 -10.99 -17.02
CA ARG A 177 5.67 -11.93 -17.19
C ARG A 177 6.89 -11.52 -16.36
N LEU A 178 7.21 -10.23 -16.30
CA LEU A 178 8.31 -9.70 -15.47
C LEU A 178 8.09 -10.03 -13.99
N GLU A 179 6.88 -9.80 -13.49
CA GLU A 179 6.51 -10.14 -12.11
C GLU A 179 6.63 -11.64 -11.80
N HIS A 180 6.45 -12.51 -12.79
CA HIS A 180 6.62 -13.96 -12.66
C HIS A 180 8.04 -14.44 -13.04
N GLY A 181 9.04 -13.55 -13.04
CA GLY A 181 10.45 -13.92 -13.16
C GLY A 181 11.03 -13.87 -14.57
N ALA A 182 10.34 -13.28 -15.55
CA ALA A 182 10.96 -12.98 -16.83
C ALA A 182 12.08 -11.93 -16.67
N ILE A 183 13.15 -12.10 -17.43
CA ILE A 183 14.30 -11.18 -17.39
C ILE A 183 13.87 -9.82 -17.97
N PRO A 184 14.01 -8.71 -17.21
CA PRO A 184 13.70 -7.38 -17.71
C PRO A 184 14.79 -6.88 -18.67
N MET A 185 14.37 -6.14 -19.69
CA MET A 185 15.26 -5.45 -20.61
C MET A 185 15.78 -4.14 -19.96
N GLY A 186 16.89 -3.60 -20.48
CA GLY A 186 17.54 -2.43 -19.85
C GLY A 186 16.66 -1.17 -19.82
N ASP A 187 15.84 -0.97 -20.86
CA ASP A 187 14.84 0.10 -20.96
C ASP A 187 13.69 -0.10 -19.97
N GLU A 188 13.22 -1.35 -19.79
CA GLU A 188 12.20 -1.70 -18.80
C GLU A 188 12.72 -1.43 -17.37
N VAL A 189 13.96 -1.83 -17.06
CA VAL A 189 14.59 -1.56 -15.76
C VAL A 189 14.69 -0.05 -15.54
N SER A 190 15.19 0.68 -16.52
CA SER A 190 15.36 2.14 -16.40
C SER A 190 14.03 2.84 -16.17
N SER A 191 12.99 2.48 -16.93
CA SER A 191 11.66 3.09 -16.82
C SER A 191 10.99 2.78 -15.48
N ILE A 192 11.12 1.54 -14.98
CA ILE A 192 10.59 1.14 -13.66
C ILE A 192 11.37 1.82 -12.53
N SER A 193 12.70 1.89 -12.65
CA SER A 193 13.59 2.58 -11.70
C SER A 193 13.23 4.05 -11.55
N GLU A 194 13.10 4.76 -12.68
CA GLU A 194 12.69 6.17 -12.69
C GLU A 194 11.30 6.36 -12.09
N PHE A 195 10.33 5.51 -12.46
CA PHE A 195 8.96 5.62 -11.97
C PHE A 195 8.86 5.48 -10.45
N PHE A 196 9.58 4.52 -9.87
CA PHE A 196 9.58 4.29 -8.43
C PHE A 196 10.66 5.08 -7.68
N ASN A 197 11.50 5.84 -8.38
CA ASN A 197 12.66 6.54 -7.84
C ASN A 197 13.58 5.60 -7.03
N VAL A 198 13.95 4.47 -7.63
CA VAL A 198 14.87 3.46 -7.10
C VAL A 198 16.00 3.19 -8.07
N THR A 199 17.12 2.64 -7.61
CA THR A 199 18.22 2.27 -8.51
C THR A 199 17.90 1.03 -9.35
N ALA A 200 18.54 0.92 -10.52
CA ALA A 200 18.47 -0.28 -11.35
C ALA A 200 19.07 -1.50 -10.62
N ASP A 201 20.11 -1.30 -9.82
CA ASP A 201 20.72 -2.32 -8.98
C ASP A 201 19.74 -2.85 -7.92
N PHE A 202 18.92 -2.00 -7.31
CA PHE A 202 17.85 -2.46 -6.43
C PHE A 202 16.90 -3.41 -7.17
N ILE A 203 16.46 -3.08 -8.38
CA ILE A 203 15.54 -3.96 -9.15
C ILE A 203 16.22 -5.29 -9.50
N LEU A 204 17.48 -5.27 -9.95
CA LEU A 204 18.16 -6.45 -10.48
C LEU A 204 18.77 -7.34 -9.39
N LYS A 205 19.31 -6.75 -8.34
CA LYS A 205 20.07 -7.46 -7.28
C LYS A 205 19.40 -7.41 -5.91
N GLY A 206 18.55 -6.42 -5.67
CA GLY A 206 17.95 -6.19 -4.36
C GLY A 206 18.88 -5.53 -3.36
N GLU A 207 19.96 -4.90 -3.83
CA GLU A 207 20.84 -4.07 -3.02
C GLU A 207 20.04 -2.84 -2.56
N THR A 208 19.87 -2.67 -1.25
CA THR A 208 19.33 -1.43 -0.68
C THR A 208 20.37 -0.35 -0.86
N ASP A 209 19.97 0.81 -1.39
CA ASP A 209 20.78 2.02 -1.31
C ASP A 209 20.93 2.43 0.15
N GLU A 210 21.87 1.81 0.87
CA GLU A 210 22.40 2.35 2.11
C GLU A 210 23.24 3.59 1.75
N GLY A 211 22.58 4.74 1.68
CA GLY A 211 23.21 6.06 1.78
C GLY A 211 23.68 6.68 0.46
N LYS A 212 22.90 7.64 -0.02
CA LYS A 212 23.40 8.99 -0.29
C LYS A 212 22.49 10.03 0.36
#